data_AF-A0A535HDE2-F1
#
_entry.id   AF-A0A535HDE2-F1
#
_cell.length_a   1.000
_cell.length_b   1.000
_cell.length_c   1.000
_cell.angle_alpha   90.00
_cell.angle_beta   90.00
_cell.angle_gamma   90.00
#
_symmetry.space_group_name_H-M   'P 1'
#
loop_
_entity.id
_entity.type
_entity.pdbx_description
1 polymer ?
#
loop_
_entity_poly.entity_id
_entity_poly.type
_entity_poly.pdbx_seq_one_letter_code
_entity_poly.pdbx_strand_id
1 'polypeptide(L)'
;MARTLGSGRMIEQTSVQISSLRERWQAEREMRYARRNRIRHIDRLLDELEMLNIAEETQLPADLAVRVQQLAAEMEHSLGNRAAEDITIAESMDALYHLQDGLMLTLDGVVDEEEV
;
A
#
# COMPACT_ATOMS: atom_id res chain seq x y z
N MET A 1 -39.63 43.53 7.58
CA MET A 1 -38.43 43.08 6.85
C MET A 1 -37.71 42.04 7.70
N ALA A 2 -37.97 40.76 7.46
CA ALA A 2 -37.41 39.66 8.22
C ALA A 2 -36.26 39.01 7.44
N ARG A 3 -35.15 38.85 8.16
CA ARG A 3 -33.81 38.41 7.75
C ARG A 3 -33.81 37.11 6.93
N THR A 4 -33.40 37.19 5.65
CA THR A 4 -33.00 36.04 4.81
C THR A 4 -31.47 35.81 4.81
N LEU A 5 -30.74 36.41 5.77
CA LEU A 5 -29.28 36.31 5.85
C LEU A 5 -28.78 34.99 6.48
N GLY A 6 -29.67 34.11 6.95
CA GLY A 6 -29.31 32.85 7.62
C GLY A 6 -29.18 31.64 6.69
N SER A 7 -30.05 31.51 5.68
CA SER A 7 -30.10 30.29 4.84
C SER A 7 -28.97 30.18 3.83
N GLY A 8 -28.54 31.29 3.20
CA GLY A 8 -27.43 31.25 2.23
C GLY A 8 -26.11 30.83 2.87
N ARG A 9 -25.83 31.34 4.08
CA ARG A 9 -24.61 31.02 4.85
C ARG A 9 -24.59 29.57 5.35
N MET A 10 -25.75 29.04 5.73
CA MET A 10 -25.91 27.63 6.13
C MET A 10 -25.78 26.68 4.94
N ILE A 11 -26.31 27.04 3.77
CA ILE A 11 -26.19 26.24 2.54
C ILE A 11 -24.75 26.23 2.05
N GLU A 12 -24.06 27.38 2.01
CA GLU A 12 -22.65 27.46 1.65
C GLU A 12 -21.76 26.66 2.61
N GLN A 13 -21.99 26.76 3.93
CA GLN A 13 -21.27 25.95 4.92
C GLN A 13 -21.51 24.45 4.73
N THR A 14 -22.77 24.04 4.49
CA THR A 14 -23.13 22.64 4.25
C THR A 14 -22.51 22.13 2.95
N SER A 15 -22.49 22.93 1.88
CA SER A 15 -21.86 22.58 0.60
C SER A 15 -20.34 22.42 0.73
N VAL A 16 -19.66 23.31 1.45
CA VAL A 16 -18.22 23.18 1.74
C VAL A 16 -17.92 21.96 2.60
N GLN A 17 -18.77 21.66 3.60
CA GLN A 17 -18.65 20.46 4.41
C GLN A 17 -18.81 19.19 3.57
N ILE A 18 -19.81 19.13 2.68
CA ILE A 18 -20.04 17.99 1.78
C ILE A 18 -18.85 17.79 0.83
N SER A 19 -18.30 18.86 0.23
CA SER A 19 -17.12 18.75 -0.62
C SER A 19 -15.91 18.21 0.15
N SER A 20 -15.66 18.75 1.35
CA SER A 20 -14.54 18.29 2.19
C SER A 20 -14.69 16.84 2.68
N LEU A 21 -15.92 16.36 2.83
CA LEU A 21 -16.21 14.96 3.12
C LEU A 21 -15.93 14.10 1.89
N ARG A 22 -16.43 14.48 0.71
CA ARG A 22 -16.17 13.74 -0.54
C ARG A 22 -14.68 13.61 -0.87
N GLU A 23 -13.92 14.68 -0.69
CA GLU A 23 -12.47 14.68 -0.89
C GLU A 23 -11.76 13.70 0.05
N ARG A 24 -12.16 13.66 1.33
CA ARG A 24 -11.62 12.68 2.29
C ARG A 24 -11.96 11.25 1.91
N TRP A 25 -13.23 10.98 1.58
CA TRP A 25 -13.68 9.66 1.13
C TRP A 25 -12.93 9.20 -0.12
N GLN A 26 -12.68 10.10 -1.07
CA GLN A 26 -11.93 9.78 -2.28
C GLN A 26 -10.45 9.52 -1.96
N ALA A 27 -9.81 10.36 -1.16
CA ALA A 27 -8.43 10.16 -0.73
C ALA A 27 -8.24 8.83 0.02
N GLU A 28 -9.15 8.50 0.94
CA GLU A 28 -9.15 7.22 1.65
C GLU A 28 -9.31 6.04 0.70
N ARG A 29 -10.22 6.14 -0.27
CA ARG A 29 -10.44 5.09 -1.27
C ARG A 29 -9.21 4.90 -2.17
N GLU A 30 -8.58 5.98 -2.61
CA GLU A 30 -7.33 5.95 -3.37
C GLU A 30 -6.18 5.32 -2.57
N MET A 31 -6.05 5.66 -1.29
CA MET A 31 -5.08 5.03 -0.38
C MET A 31 -5.34 3.53 -0.22
N ARG A 32 -6.60 3.11 -0.05
CA ARG A 32 -6.98 1.68 0.02
C ARG A 32 -6.64 0.94 -1.26
N TYR A 33 -6.93 1.50 -2.44
CA TYR A 33 -6.59 0.88 -3.71
C TYR A 33 -5.07 0.79 -3.92
N ALA A 34 -4.33 1.86 -3.63
CA ALA A 34 -2.87 1.84 -3.71
C ALA A 34 -2.27 0.76 -2.79
N ARG A 35 -2.82 0.60 -1.58
CA ARG A 35 -2.42 -0.46 -0.65
C ARG A 35 -2.71 -1.86 -1.19
N ARG A 36 -3.95 -2.13 -1.63
CA ARG A 36 -4.32 -3.44 -2.21
C ARG A 36 -3.46 -3.78 -3.42
N ASN A 37 -3.12 -2.80 -4.26
CA ASN A 37 -2.23 -3.01 -5.40
C ASN A 37 -0.80 -3.35 -4.97
N ARG A 38 -0.29 -2.76 -3.88
CA ARG A 38 1.01 -3.12 -3.30
C ARG A 38 1.03 -4.54 -2.74
N ILE A 39 0.01 -4.93 -1.97
CA ILE A 39 -0.11 -6.31 -1.46
C ILE A 39 -0.07 -7.31 -2.61
N ARG A 40 -0.89 -7.12 -3.65
CA ARG A 40 -0.87 -7.98 -4.85
C ARG A 40 0.45 -7.97 -5.62
N HIS A 41 1.24 -6.91 -5.48
CA HIS A 41 2.57 -6.86 -6.10
C HIS A 41 3.57 -7.70 -5.29
N ILE A 42 3.52 -7.59 -3.95
CA ILE A 42 4.31 -8.41 -3.03
C ILE A 42 3.97 -9.90 -3.22
N ASP A 43 2.69 -10.26 -3.27
CA ASP A 43 2.24 -11.65 -3.47
C ASP A 43 2.89 -12.28 -4.71
N ARG A 44 2.88 -11.56 -5.83
CA ARG A 44 3.50 -12.04 -7.08
C ARG A 44 5.00 -12.23 -6.98
N LEU A 45 5.70 -11.36 -6.23
CA LEU A 45 7.14 -11.52 -6.00
C LEU A 45 7.43 -12.71 -5.08
N LEU A 46 6.61 -12.90 -4.05
CA LEU A 46 6.69 -14.06 -3.16
C LEU A 46 6.46 -15.35 -3.93
N ASP A 47 5.44 -15.43 -4.81
CA ASP A 47 5.19 -16.59 -5.66
C ASP A 47 6.43 -16.95 -6.51
N GLU A 48 7.09 -15.95 -7.10
CA GLU A 48 8.31 -16.15 -7.90
C GLU A 48 9.49 -16.65 -7.03
N LEU A 49 9.67 -16.08 -5.85
CA LEU A 49 10.72 -16.50 -4.90
C LEU A 49 10.46 -17.89 -4.34
N GLU A 50 9.22 -18.24 -4.04
CA GLU A 50 8.82 -19.55 -3.55
C GLU A 50 9.11 -20.63 -4.60
N MET A 51 8.82 -20.37 -5.87
CA MET A 51 9.18 -21.29 -6.96
C MET A 51 10.70 -21.55 -7.02
N LEU A 52 11.51 -20.50 -6.89
CA LEU A 52 12.97 -20.63 -6.87
C LEU A 52 13.45 -21.40 -5.63
N ASN A 53 12.88 -21.10 -4.47
CA ASN A 53 13.20 -21.78 -3.22
C ASN A 53 12.84 -23.28 -3.27
N ILE A 54 11.68 -23.62 -3.87
CA ILE A 54 11.26 -25.02 -4.11
C ILE A 54 12.23 -25.74 -5.07
N ALA A 55 12.78 -25.01 -6.05
CA ALA A 55 13.77 -25.54 -6.98
C ALA A 55 15.18 -25.65 -6.36
N GLU A 56 15.35 -25.35 -5.07
CA GLU A 56 16.62 -25.31 -4.36
C GLU A 56 17.64 -24.33 -4.98
N GLU A 57 17.13 -23.32 -5.71
CA GLU A 57 17.98 -22.26 -6.23
C GLU A 57 18.53 -21.44 -5.07
N THR A 58 19.82 -21.16 -5.13
CA THR A 58 20.53 -20.40 -4.09
C THR A 58 20.79 -18.96 -4.50
N GLN A 59 20.79 -18.69 -5.81
CA GLN A 59 21.03 -17.37 -6.37
C GLN A 59 19.72 -16.74 -6.82
N LEU A 60 19.52 -15.48 -6.43
CA LEU A 60 18.39 -14.70 -6.87
C LEU A 60 18.62 -14.20 -8.31
N PRO A 61 17.70 -14.42 -9.25
CA PRO A 61 17.79 -13.84 -10.58
C PRO A 61 17.91 -12.32 -10.53
N ALA A 62 18.77 -11.74 -11.37
CA ALA A 62 19.12 -10.32 -11.29
C ALA A 62 17.92 -9.38 -11.50
N ASP A 63 16.98 -9.75 -12.37
CA ASP A 63 15.75 -9.00 -12.62
C ASP A 63 14.83 -9.02 -11.40
N LEU A 64 14.70 -10.18 -10.75
CA LEU A 64 13.93 -10.33 -9.51
C LEU A 64 14.58 -9.57 -8.36
N ALA A 65 15.90 -9.61 -8.24
CA ALA A 65 16.67 -8.85 -7.25
C ALA A 65 16.44 -7.34 -7.37
N VAL A 66 16.46 -6.81 -8.60
CA VAL A 66 16.17 -5.39 -8.86
C VAL A 66 14.74 -5.03 -8.48
N ARG A 67 13.76 -5.88 -8.81
CA ARG A 67 12.35 -5.63 -8.46
C ARG A 67 12.13 -5.61 -6.94
N VAL A 68 12.72 -6.57 -6.23
CA VAL A 68 12.64 -6.63 -4.76
C VAL A 68 13.33 -5.42 -4.14
N GLN A 69 14.53 -5.04 -4.62
CA GLN A 69 15.26 -3.88 -4.14
C GLN A 69 14.48 -2.57 -4.36
N GLN A 70 13.89 -2.38 -5.55
CA GLN A 70 13.09 -1.20 -5.86
C GLN A 70 11.88 -1.09 -4.94
N LEU A 71 11.13 -2.17 -4.75
CA LEU A 71 10.00 -2.19 -3.85
C LEU A 71 10.41 -1.91 -2.39
N ALA A 72 11.51 -2.51 -1.94
CA ALA A 72 12.06 -2.25 -0.61
C ALA A 72 12.46 -0.78 -0.44
N ALA A 73 13.08 -0.16 -1.45
CA ALA A 73 13.43 1.26 -1.43
C ALA A 73 12.20 2.17 -1.42
N GLU A 74 11.18 1.86 -2.24
CA GLU A 74 9.90 2.59 -2.26
C GLU A 74 9.17 2.55 -0.91
N MET A 75 9.36 1.47 -0.15
CA MET A 75 8.76 1.26 1.16
C MET A 75 9.72 1.56 2.32
N GLU A 76 10.85 2.23 2.03
CA GLU A 76 11.85 2.66 3.02
C GLU A 76 12.44 1.51 3.88
N HIS A 77 12.45 0.29 3.34
CA HIS A 77 13.02 -0.88 4.01
C HIS A 77 14.54 -0.94 3.82
N SER A 78 15.25 -1.44 4.84
CA SER A 78 16.72 -1.51 4.87
C SER A 78 17.33 -2.27 3.69
N LEU A 79 16.61 -3.26 3.17
CA LEU A 79 17.00 -4.06 2.01
C LEU A 79 17.14 -3.21 0.73
N GLY A 80 16.43 -2.09 0.61
CA GLY A 80 16.55 -1.18 -0.53
C GLY A 80 17.92 -0.51 -0.66
N ASN A 81 18.72 -0.50 0.41
CA ASN A 81 20.07 0.08 0.42
C ASN A 81 21.19 -0.94 0.12
N ARG A 82 20.86 -2.23 -0.01
CA ARG A 82 21.83 -3.29 -0.30
C ARG A 82 22.01 -3.43 -1.81
N ALA A 83 23.20 -3.82 -2.27
CA ALA A 83 23.39 -4.16 -3.67
C ALA A 83 22.56 -5.41 -4.02
N ALA A 84 21.94 -5.43 -5.20
CA ALA A 84 21.07 -6.54 -5.63
C ALA A 84 21.79 -7.90 -5.64
N GLU A 85 23.11 -7.87 -5.88
CA GLU A 85 24.03 -9.02 -5.92
C GLU A 85 24.19 -9.70 -4.55
N ASP A 86 24.01 -8.93 -3.47
CA ASP A 86 24.24 -9.37 -2.09
C ASP A 86 22.96 -9.89 -1.43
N ILE A 87 21.86 -9.99 -2.17
CA ILE A 87 20.54 -10.32 -1.63
C ILE A 87 20.19 -11.76 -1.98
N THR A 88 19.95 -12.57 -0.95
CA THR A 88 19.52 -13.96 -1.11
C THR A 88 18.01 -14.08 -1.29
N ILE A 89 17.56 -15.24 -1.77
CA ILE A 89 16.13 -15.58 -1.87
C ILE A 89 15.47 -15.51 -0.47
N ALA A 90 16.10 -16.09 0.55
CA ALA A 90 15.59 -16.07 1.92
C ALA A 90 15.44 -14.65 2.48
N GLU A 91 16.47 -13.80 2.33
CA GLU A 91 16.40 -12.40 2.77
C GLU A 91 15.34 -11.59 2.01
N SER A 92 15.14 -11.89 0.72
CA SER A 92 14.08 -11.28 -0.08
C SER A 92 12.69 -11.68 0.44
N MET A 93 12.47 -12.98 0.71
CA MET A 93 11.21 -13.48 1.25
C MET A 93 10.92 -12.85 2.62
N ASP A 94 11.89 -12.87 3.53
CA ASP A 94 11.75 -12.27 4.87
C ASP A 94 11.38 -10.79 4.79
N ALA A 95 12.03 -10.02 3.92
CA ALA A 95 11.73 -8.61 3.72
C ALA A 95 10.33 -8.39 3.14
N LEU A 96 9.92 -9.19 2.15
CA LEU A 96 8.61 -9.08 1.53
C LEU A 96 7.48 -9.42 2.50
N TYR A 97 7.63 -10.45 3.33
CA TYR A 97 6.67 -10.73 4.40
C TYR A 97 6.60 -9.58 5.41
N HIS A 98 7.74 -9.01 5.82
CA HIS A 98 7.77 -7.84 6.70
C HIS A 98 7.03 -6.63 6.11
N LEU A 99 7.23 -6.37 4.82
CA LEU A 99 6.55 -5.29 4.10
C LEU A 99 5.04 -5.55 3.99
N GLN A 100 4.64 -6.80 3.72
CA GLN A 100 3.26 -7.22 3.64
C GLN A 100 2.55 -7.08 4.99
N ASP A 101 3.18 -7.53 6.07
CA ASP A 101 2.69 -7.40 7.44
C ASP A 101 2.49 -5.94 7.82
N GLY A 102 3.43 -5.06 7.46
CA GLY A 102 3.27 -3.62 7.64
C GLY A 102 2.04 -3.07 6.94
N LEU A 103 1.74 -3.54 5.72
CA LEU A 103 0.51 -3.17 5.00
C LEU A 103 -0.74 -3.79 5.63
N MET A 104 -0.66 -5.01 6.17
CA MET A 104 -1.77 -5.70 6.84
C MET A 104 -2.12 -5.07 8.19
N LEU A 105 -1.16 -4.67 9.01
CA LEU A 105 -1.42 -3.99 10.29
C LEU A 105 -2.14 -2.65 10.11
N THR A 106 -2.00 -2.03 8.95
CA THR A 106 -2.76 -0.81 8.62
C THR A 106 -4.23 -1.08 8.23
N LEU A 107 -4.65 -2.35 8.09
CA LEU A 107 -6.06 -2.76 7.89
C LEU A 107 -6.83 -2.89 9.20
N ASP A 108 -6.23 -3.38 10.28
CA ASP A 108 -6.93 -3.67 11.56
C ASP A 108 -7.57 -2.43 12.23
N GLY A 109 -7.25 -1.23 11.76
CA GLY A 109 -7.88 0.03 12.20
C GLY A 109 -8.94 0.61 11.26
N VAL A 110 -9.20 -0.01 10.10
CA VAL A 110 -10.14 0.48 9.08
C VAL A 110 -11.18 -0.59 8.82
N VAL A 111 -12.32 -0.51 9.51
CA VAL A 111 -13.47 -1.39 9.30
C VAL A 111 -13.93 -1.25 7.85
N ASP A 112 -13.97 -2.36 7.11
CA ASP A 112 -14.55 -2.43 5.77
C ASP A 112 -16.08 -2.21 5.87
N GLU A 113 -16.53 -0.96 5.74
CA GLU A 113 -17.95 -0.63 5.49
C GLU A 113 -18.30 -0.82 3.99
N GLU A 114 -17.86 -1.92 3.38
CA GLU A 114 -18.24 -2.30 2.00
C GLU A 114 -18.90 -3.70 1.96
N GLU A 115 -19.83 -3.97 2.88
CA GLU A 115 -20.92 -4.95 2.66
C GLU A 115 -22.21 -4.48 3.37
N VAL A 116 -22.97 -3.57 2.74
CA VAL A 116 -24.42 -3.38 2.97
C VAL A 116 -25.11 -3.10 1.64
#